data_AF-A0A6P4ZC24-F1
#
_entry.id   AF-A0A6P4ZC24-F1
#
_cell.length_a   1.000
_cell.length_b   1.000
_cell.length_c   1.000
_cell.angle_alpha   90.00
_cell.angle_beta   90.00
_cell.angle_gamma   90.00
#
_symmetry.space_group_name_H-M   'P 1'
#
loop_
_entity.id
_entity.type
_entity.pdbx_description
1 polymer ?
#
loop_
_entity_poly.entity_id
_entity_poly.type
_entity_poly.pdbx_seq_one_letter_code
_entity_poly.pdbx_strand_id
1 'polypeptide(L)'
;MKFQINATRGVFHLIGHVHDVDVTGNGSKTITVSTYSPSLLNLQLKYIAYENTLFDASTVDPVKIQFMEFTATMPIHIQHVQLPWLFDEGTGKIKDRVTVVLKTFLRYNLLKNAIQSVNDVYPGTRIVVADDTPDHLFNSFQSSNVDHYKMPAYKGYFAGRNLGLSQVWTEYFFYMDDDMVITKFTKMDLLVSFLDSTNFHLVGVGIQDRLSPTTYLALGNKTHRCIIQKPDPGYYYEIRGFPAFFLSALGRLRVAACSLCTVRHYKRGPVAANYSTYRRPNKSFKAKLHHYNLYMHNINCLKTQWVTNKTQKQ
;
A
#
# COMPACT_ATOMS: atom_id res chain seq x y z
N MET A 1 -29.83 -14.31 -34.87
CA MET A 1 -29.92 -13.16 -33.94
C MET A 1 -28.54 -12.58 -33.73
N LYS A 2 -28.45 -11.27 -33.53
CA LYS A 2 -27.19 -10.57 -33.30
C LYS A 2 -27.28 -9.81 -31.98
N PHE A 3 -26.35 -10.10 -31.09
CA PHE A 3 -26.15 -9.40 -29.83
C PHE A 3 -24.84 -8.62 -29.91
N GLN A 4 -24.84 -7.39 -29.40
CA GLN A 4 -23.64 -6.57 -29.31
C GLN A 4 -23.55 -5.94 -27.92
N ILE A 5 -22.35 -5.95 -27.36
CA ILE A 5 -22.03 -5.25 -26.12
C ILE A 5 -20.84 -4.32 -26.36
N ASN A 6 -20.94 -3.07 -25.91
CA ASN A 6 -19.96 -2.01 -26.16
C ASN A 6 -19.65 -1.25 -24.86
N ALA A 7 -18.37 -1.22 -24.49
CA ALA A 7 -17.82 -0.47 -23.37
C ALA A 7 -17.10 0.79 -23.83
N THR A 8 -17.02 1.80 -22.98
CA THR A 8 -16.28 3.05 -23.27
C THR A 8 -14.86 3.04 -22.72
N ARG A 9 -14.60 2.29 -21.64
CA ARG A 9 -13.32 2.28 -20.91
C ARG A 9 -12.63 0.92 -21.03
N GLY A 10 -13.22 -0.13 -20.48
CA GLY A 10 -12.61 -1.47 -20.46
C GLY A 10 -12.77 -2.24 -21.76
N VAL A 11 -12.28 -3.48 -21.74
CA VAL A 11 -12.34 -4.41 -22.88
C VAL A 11 -13.01 -5.72 -22.45
N PHE A 12 -13.54 -6.45 -23.41
CA PHE A 12 -14.16 -7.75 -23.16
C PHE A 12 -13.27 -8.87 -23.67
N HIS A 13 -13.17 -9.94 -22.88
CA HIS A 13 -12.42 -11.15 -23.21
C HIS A 13 -13.34 -12.36 -23.24
N LEU A 14 -13.04 -13.26 -24.16
CA LEU A 14 -13.67 -14.57 -24.22
C LEU A 14 -12.91 -15.54 -23.33
N ILE A 15 -13.57 -16.07 -22.29
CA ILE A 15 -13.01 -17.09 -21.39
C ILE A 15 -13.46 -18.52 -21.74
N GLY A 16 -14.33 -18.67 -22.74
CA GLY A 16 -14.86 -19.94 -23.22
C GLY A 16 -15.70 -19.75 -24.48
N HIS A 17 -15.78 -20.79 -25.31
CA HIS A 17 -16.49 -20.76 -26.59
C HIS A 17 -17.56 -21.85 -26.64
N VAL A 18 -18.77 -21.50 -27.04
CA VAL A 18 -19.90 -22.42 -27.21
C VAL A 18 -19.96 -22.86 -28.67
N HIS A 19 -20.16 -24.15 -28.91
CA HIS A 19 -20.32 -24.69 -30.26
C HIS A 19 -21.53 -24.03 -30.98
N ASP A 20 -21.43 -23.84 -32.30
CA ASP A 20 -22.45 -23.18 -33.14
C ASP A 20 -22.81 -21.72 -32.74
N VAL A 21 -21.86 -21.01 -32.14
CA VAL A 21 -21.96 -19.58 -31.87
C VAL A 21 -20.76 -18.86 -32.50
N ASP A 22 -21.02 -17.80 -33.25
CA ASP A 22 -19.98 -16.93 -33.80
C ASP A 22 -19.77 -15.73 -32.87
N VAL A 23 -18.51 -15.47 -32.50
CA VAL A 23 -18.12 -14.37 -31.60
C VAL A 23 -16.97 -13.60 -32.21
N THR A 24 -17.13 -12.28 -32.34
CA THR A 24 -16.08 -11.37 -32.83
C THR A 24 -15.80 -10.26 -31.82
N GLY A 25 -14.58 -9.73 -31.86
CA GLY A 25 -14.16 -8.60 -31.01
C GLY A 25 -13.53 -8.97 -29.66
N ASN A 26 -13.02 -10.20 -29.51
CA ASN A 26 -12.25 -10.62 -28.32
C ASN A 26 -11.05 -9.69 -28.07
N GLY A 27 -10.88 -9.24 -26.82
CA GLY A 27 -9.83 -8.29 -26.42
C GLY A 27 -10.09 -6.85 -26.85
N SER A 28 -11.32 -6.52 -27.25
CA SER A 28 -11.71 -5.17 -27.67
C SER A 28 -12.85 -4.61 -26.83
N LYS A 29 -13.15 -3.32 -27.01
CA LYS A 29 -14.26 -2.65 -26.32
C LYS A 29 -15.64 -3.13 -26.76
N THR A 30 -15.73 -3.84 -27.88
CA THR A 30 -17.00 -4.30 -28.45
C THR A 30 -16.94 -5.79 -28.75
N ILE A 31 -17.86 -6.57 -28.20
CA ILE A 31 -18.07 -7.95 -28.63
C ILE A 31 -19.40 -8.06 -29.37
N THR A 32 -19.38 -8.80 -30.47
CA THR A 32 -20.58 -9.16 -31.23
C THR A 32 -20.74 -10.67 -31.21
N VAL A 33 -21.92 -11.15 -30.81
CA VAL A 33 -22.29 -12.57 -30.78
C VAL A 33 -23.42 -12.82 -31.77
N SER A 34 -23.26 -13.81 -32.63
CA SER A 34 -24.24 -14.20 -33.63
C SER A 34 -24.58 -15.67 -33.48
N THR A 35 -25.87 -15.97 -33.33
CA THR A 35 -26.38 -17.35 -33.26
C THR A 35 -27.87 -17.40 -33.63
N TYR A 36 -28.37 -18.59 -33.95
CA TYR A 36 -29.78 -18.84 -34.25
C TYR A 36 -30.60 -19.26 -33.02
N SER A 37 -29.95 -19.58 -31.89
CA SER A 37 -30.62 -20.11 -30.69
C SER A 37 -30.49 -19.17 -29.49
N PRO A 38 -31.60 -18.74 -28.86
CA PRO A 38 -31.55 -17.93 -27.64
C PRO A 38 -30.83 -18.64 -26.48
N SER A 39 -30.97 -19.97 -26.40
CA SER A 39 -30.29 -20.78 -25.39
C SER A 39 -28.77 -20.78 -25.58
N LEU A 40 -28.29 -20.87 -26.83
CA LEU A 40 -26.86 -20.79 -27.14
C LEU A 40 -26.31 -19.39 -26.87
N LEU A 41 -27.07 -18.34 -27.19
CA LEU A 41 -26.71 -16.96 -26.86
C LEU A 41 -26.51 -16.81 -25.35
N ASN A 42 -27.51 -17.18 -24.55
CA ASN A 42 -27.44 -17.09 -23.09
C ASN A 42 -26.25 -17.89 -22.51
N LEU A 43 -25.93 -19.04 -23.09
CA LEU A 43 -24.76 -19.82 -22.68
C LEU A 43 -23.45 -19.11 -23.04
N GLN A 44 -23.34 -18.55 -24.25
CA GLN A 44 -22.13 -17.85 -24.69
C GLN A 44 -21.86 -16.57 -23.87
N LEU A 45 -22.91 -15.84 -23.47
CA LEU A 45 -22.77 -14.62 -22.67
C LEU A 45 -22.13 -14.88 -21.30
N LYS A 46 -22.26 -16.10 -20.74
CA LYS A 46 -21.59 -16.49 -19.47
C LYS A 46 -20.06 -16.53 -19.58
N TYR A 47 -19.54 -16.62 -20.80
CA TYR A 47 -18.10 -16.72 -21.07
C TYR A 47 -17.50 -15.40 -21.58
N ILE A 48 -18.22 -14.29 -21.45
CA ILE A 48 -17.68 -12.96 -21.72
C ILE A 48 -17.30 -12.32 -20.39
N ALA A 49 -16.01 -12.00 -20.24
CA ALA A 49 -15.47 -11.32 -19.07
C ALA A 49 -15.12 -9.86 -19.43
N TYR A 50 -15.45 -8.92 -18.55
CA TYR A 50 -14.98 -7.55 -18.65
C TYR A 50 -13.63 -7.39 -17.94
N GLU A 51 -12.67 -6.79 -18.61
CA GLU A 51 -11.38 -6.40 -18.04
C GLU A 51 -11.27 -4.88 -17.98
N ASN A 52 -11.06 -4.38 -16.76
CA ASN A 52 -10.78 -2.97 -16.53
C ASN A 52 -9.37 -2.61 -17.04
N THR A 53 -9.27 -1.57 -17.86
CA THR A 53 -8.02 -1.04 -18.41
C THR A 53 -7.49 0.18 -17.66
N LEU A 54 -8.25 0.71 -16.70
CA LEU A 54 -7.89 1.88 -15.91
C LEU A 54 -7.24 1.45 -14.59
N PHE A 55 -5.97 1.79 -14.41
CA PHE A 55 -5.17 1.36 -13.28
C PHE A 55 -5.69 1.93 -11.94
N ASP A 56 -5.90 3.25 -11.85
CA ASP A 56 -6.39 3.94 -10.64
C ASP A 56 -7.64 4.78 -10.95
N ALA A 57 -8.80 4.15 -10.99
CA ALA A 57 -10.06 4.83 -11.31
C ALA A 57 -11.14 4.57 -10.26
N SER A 58 -11.94 5.61 -10.01
CA SER A 58 -13.21 5.55 -9.29
C SER A 58 -14.26 6.16 -10.23
N THR A 59 -14.76 5.35 -11.16
CA THR A 59 -15.60 5.81 -12.26
C THR A 59 -16.61 4.74 -12.69
N VAL A 60 -17.49 5.09 -13.62
CA VAL A 60 -18.46 4.18 -14.23
C VAL A 60 -18.14 4.04 -15.71
N ASP A 61 -18.16 2.81 -16.20
CA ASP A 61 -18.20 2.50 -17.63
C ASP A 61 -19.63 2.16 -18.03
N PRO A 62 -20.33 3.05 -18.76
CA PRO A 62 -21.66 2.75 -19.28
C PRO A 62 -21.53 1.77 -20.45
N VAL A 63 -21.85 0.50 -20.19
CA VAL A 63 -21.83 -0.54 -21.20
C VAL A 63 -23.17 -0.58 -21.93
N LYS A 64 -23.15 -0.30 -23.24
CA LYS A 64 -24.33 -0.37 -24.09
C LYS A 64 -24.51 -1.79 -24.61
N ILE A 65 -25.71 -2.30 -24.47
CA ILE A 65 -26.14 -3.61 -24.96
C ILE A 65 -27.15 -3.37 -26.06
N GLN A 66 -26.98 -4.04 -27.20
CA GLN A 66 -27.91 -4.02 -28.31
C GLN A 66 -28.26 -5.46 -28.68
N PHE A 67 -29.55 -5.75 -28.74
CA PHE A 67 -30.08 -7.03 -29.18
C PHE A 67 -31.30 -6.78 -30.06
N MET A 68 -31.16 -7.04 -31.35
CA MET A 68 -32.16 -6.65 -32.35
C MET A 68 -32.49 -5.14 -32.25
N GLU A 69 -33.75 -4.76 -32.11
CA GLU A 69 -34.23 -3.38 -31.90
C GLU A 69 -34.06 -2.89 -30.45
N PHE A 70 -33.80 -3.78 -29.50
CA PHE A 70 -33.71 -3.43 -28.10
C PHE A 70 -32.33 -2.91 -27.74
N THR A 71 -32.32 -1.89 -26.90
CA THR A 71 -31.09 -1.36 -26.29
C THR A 71 -31.24 -1.30 -24.79
N ALA A 72 -30.16 -1.59 -24.09
CA ALA A 72 -30.05 -1.46 -22.64
C ALA A 72 -28.68 -0.88 -22.30
N THR A 73 -28.56 -0.27 -21.13
CA THR A 73 -27.26 0.20 -20.62
C THR A 73 -27.04 -0.39 -19.24
N MET A 74 -25.87 -1.01 -19.06
CA MET A 74 -25.43 -1.58 -17.79
C MET A 74 -24.26 -0.75 -17.26
N PRO A 75 -24.36 -0.15 -16.06
CA PRO A 75 -23.24 0.55 -15.46
C PRO A 75 -22.24 -0.45 -14.85
N ILE A 76 -20.99 -0.41 -15.28
CA ILE A 76 -19.90 -1.11 -14.59
C ILE A 76 -19.14 -0.11 -13.72
N HIS A 77 -19.21 -0.29 -12.40
CA HIS A 77 -18.44 0.52 -11.46
C HIS A 77 -16.98 0.05 -11.43
N ILE A 78 -16.08 0.86 -11.98
CA ILE A 78 -14.64 0.67 -11.89
C ILE A 78 -14.17 1.42 -10.65
N GLN A 79 -13.92 0.69 -9.59
CA GLN A 79 -13.34 1.22 -8.37
C GLN A 79 -12.36 0.23 -7.76
N HIS A 80 -11.38 0.76 -7.06
CA HIS A 80 -10.53 -0.06 -6.22
C HIS A 80 -11.37 -0.77 -5.15
N VAL A 81 -10.97 -1.99 -4.77
CA VAL A 81 -11.66 -2.75 -3.72
C VAL A 81 -11.72 -1.88 -2.46
N GLN A 82 -12.93 -1.64 -1.98
CA GLN A 82 -13.22 -1.02 -0.69
C GLN A 82 -12.98 -2.09 0.38
N LEU A 83 -12.05 -1.84 1.29
CA LEU A 83 -11.88 -2.69 2.45
C LEU A 83 -12.89 -2.30 3.53
N PRO A 84 -13.48 -3.27 4.25
CA PRO A 84 -14.38 -2.93 5.34
C PRO A 84 -13.60 -2.20 6.44
N TRP A 85 -14.17 -1.11 6.95
CA TRP A 85 -13.68 -0.47 8.15
C TRP A 85 -13.93 -1.38 9.35
N LEU A 86 -12.87 -1.65 10.13
CA LEU A 86 -12.96 -2.46 11.35
C LEU A 86 -13.38 -1.63 12.57
N PHE A 87 -13.22 -0.31 12.47
CA PHE A 87 -13.54 0.66 13.49
C PHE A 87 -14.47 1.69 12.87
N ASP A 88 -15.41 2.21 13.66
CA ASP A 88 -16.20 3.36 13.25
C ASP A 88 -15.27 4.57 13.03
N GLU A 89 -15.68 5.48 12.14
CA GLU A 89 -14.97 6.74 11.93
C GLU A 89 -14.82 7.47 13.27
N GLY A 90 -13.58 7.62 13.71
CA GLY A 90 -13.27 8.15 15.02
C GLY A 90 -13.51 9.65 15.06
N THR A 91 -14.28 10.13 16.03
CA THR A 91 -14.29 11.55 16.40
C THR A 91 -13.27 11.79 17.50
N GLY A 92 -12.42 12.82 17.39
CA GLY A 92 -11.51 13.18 18.49
C GLY A 92 -10.18 13.75 18.04
N LYS A 93 -9.24 13.83 19.01
CA LYS A 93 -7.86 14.24 18.75
C LYS A 93 -7.04 13.03 18.30
N ILE A 94 -5.81 13.26 17.84
CA ILE A 94 -4.90 12.18 17.42
C ILE A 94 -4.75 11.07 18.46
N LYS A 95 -4.68 11.43 19.74
CA LYS A 95 -4.56 10.45 20.83
C LYS A 95 -5.73 9.45 20.92
N ASP A 96 -6.90 9.80 20.38
CA ASP A 96 -8.12 9.00 20.44
C ASP A 96 -8.26 8.12 19.18
N ARG A 97 -7.60 8.50 18.08
CA ARG A 97 -7.73 7.88 16.75
C ARG A 97 -6.49 7.12 16.27
N VAL A 98 -5.33 7.39 16.87
CA VAL A 98 -4.04 6.83 16.42
C VAL A 98 -3.34 6.12 17.57
N THR A 99 -2.87 4.89 17.30
CA THR A 99 -1.91 4.19 18.16
C THR A 99 -0.54 4.20 17.46
N VAL A 100 0.51 4.66 18.15
CA VAL A 100 1.87 4.54 17.65
C VAL A 100 2.38 3.13 17.88
N VAL A 101 2.93 2.50 16.86
CA VAL A 101 3.48 1.13 16.95
C VAL A 101 4.99 1.17 16.72
N LEU A 102 5.71 0.67 17.71
CA LEU A 102 7.17 0.57 17.72
C LEU A 102 7.58 -0.89 17.85
N LYS A 103 8.63 -1.26 17.12
CA LYS A 103 9.34 -2.53 17.31
C LYS A 103 10.76 -2.22 17.74
N THR A 104 11.22 -2.81 18.84
CA THR A 104 12.59 -2.65 19.33
C THR A 104 13.34 -3.97 19.48
N PHE A 105 14.66 -3.87 19.64
CA PHE A 105 15.58 -4.96 19.98
C PHE A 105 16.91 -4.33 20.41
N LEU A 106 17.28 -4.46 21.69
CA LEU A 106 18.56 -3.98 22.25
C LEU A 106 18.87 -2.47 22.03
N ARG A 107 17.85 -1.64 21.78
CA ARG A 107 17.99 -0.22 21.38
C ARG A 107 17.23 0.74 22.29
N TYR A 108 17.23 0.47 23.59
CA TYR A 108 16.43 1.20 24.59
C TYR A 108 16.64 2.71 24.65
N ASN A 109 17.86 3.21 24.40
CA ASN A 109 18.10 4.65 24.34
C ASN A 109 17.38 5.32 23.17
N LEU A 110 17.34 4.64 22.02
CA LEU A 110 16.64 5.14 20.83
C LEU A 110 15.12 5.03 21.05
N LEU A 111 14.65 3.90 21.57
CA LEU A 111 13.25 3.70 21.94
C LEU A 111 12.75 4.80 22.89
N LYS A 112 13.52 5.14 23.93
CA LYS A 112 13.16 6.20 24.87
C LYS A 112 12.99 7.55 24.16
N ASN A 113 13.88 7.88 23.23
CA ASN A 113 13.77 9.11 22.44
C ASN A 113 12.56 9.09 21.50
N ALA A 114 12.25 7.94 20.89
CA ALA A 114 11.07 7.77 20.06
C ALA A 114 9.79 8.00 20.88
N ILE A 115 9.66 7.33 22.03
CA ILE A 115 8.52 7.48 22.96
C ILE A 115 8.40 8.94 23.43
N GLN A 116 9.50 9.55 23.87
CA GLN A 116 9.48 10.94 24.32
C GLN A 116 9.01 11.89 23.22
N SER A 117 9.48 11.69 21.98
CA SER A 117 9.05 12.52 20.85
C SER A 117 7.55 12.42 20.56
N VAL A 118 6.95 11.24 20.78
CA VAL A 118 5.49 11.06 20.70
C VAL A 118 4.78 11.86 21.78
N ASN A 119 5.25 11.76 23.01
CA ASN A 119 4.66 12.47 24.15
C ASN A 119 4.79 13.99 24.02
N ASP A 120 5.88 14.49 23.42
CA ASP A 120 6.11 15.92 23.24
C ASP A 120 5.19 16.53 22.18
N VAL A 121 4.91 15.81 21.09
CA VAL A 121 4.16 16.34 19.95
C VAL A 121 2.67 15.96 20.00
N TYR A 122 2.34 14.75 20.44
CA TYR A 122 0.97 14.24 20.57
C TYR A 122 0.77 13.60 21.95
N PRO A 123 0.72 14.41 23.03
CA PRO A 123 0.64 13.91 24.41
C PRO A 123 -0.59 13.04 24.65
N GLY A 124 -0.39 11.94 25.39
CA GLY A 124 -1.44 10.98 25.74
C GLY A 124 -1.78 9.98 24.63
N THR A 125 -1.16 10.07 23.45
CA THR A 125 -1.32 9.08 22.38
C THR A 125 -0.80 7.73 22.84
N ARG A 126 -1.58 6.65 22.66
CA ARG A 126 -1.17 5.29 23.04
C ARG A 126 0.02 4.83 22.18
N ILE A 127 0.96 4.14 22.82
CA ILE A 127 2.18 3.62 22.18
C ILE A 127 2.28 2.13 22.51
N VAL A 128 2.31 1.28 21.48
CA VAL A 128 2.56 -0.14 21.61
C VAL A 128 4.01 -0.42 21.24
N VAL A 129 4.76 -1.05 22.14
CA VAL A 129 6.14 -1.48 21.90
C VAL A 129 6.21 -3.00 21.89
N ALA A 130 6.60 -3.59 20.76
CA ALA A 130 6.95 -5.00 20.67
C ALA A 130 8.47 -5.19 20.79
N ASP A 131 8.92 -5.92 21.80
CA ASP A 131 10.33 -6.11 22.13
C ASP A 131 10.70 -7.59 22.21
N ASP A 132 11.58 -8.03 21.30
CA ASP A 132 12.14 -9.39 21.27
C ASP A 132 13.56 -9.48 21.86
N THR A 133 13.91 -8.55 22.74
CA THR A 133 15.16 -8.56 23.51
C THR A 133 15.19 -9.75 24.49
N PRO A 134 16.31 -10.49 24.57
CA PRO A 134 16.48 -11.59 25.52
C PRO A 134 16.33 -11.15 26.98
N ASP A 135 15.82 -12.05 27.82
CA ASP A 135 15.49 -11.78 29.23
C ASP A 135 16.57 -11.06 30.02
N HIS A 136 17.82 -11.51 29.90
CA HIS A 136 18.96 -10.96 30.62
C HIS A 136 19.39 -9.55 30.15
N LEU A 137 18.86 -9.08 29.02
CA LEU A 137 19.09 -7.73 28.47
C LEU A 137 17.82 -6.89 28.45
N PHE A 138 16.67 -7.46 28.83
CA PHE A 138 15.38 -6.79 28.74
C PHE A 138 15.30 -5.64 29.74
N ASN A 139 14.89 -4.47 29.26
CA ASN A 139 14.64 -3.31 30.10
C ASN A 139 13.18 -2.87 29.95
N SER A 140 12.42 -2.94 31.04
CA SER A 140 11.02 -2.54 31.04
C SER A 140 10.90 -1.01 30.97
N PHE A 141 9.97 -0.55 30.15
CA PHE A 141 9.61 0.86 30.03
C PHE A 141 8.17 1.01 30.46
N GLN A 142 7.95 1.66 31.60
CA GLN A 142 6.62 1.92 32.14
C GLN A 142 6.31 3.41 31.94
N SER A 143 5.24 3.69 31.21
CA SER A 143 4.66 5.03 31.05
C SER A 143 3.15 4.87 30.97
N SER A 144 2.39 5.89 31.36
CA SER A 144 0.93 5.83 31.45
C SER A 144 0.23 5.54 30.12
N ASN A 145 0.91 5.76 28.99
CA ASN A 145 0.41 5.58 27.63
C ASN A 145 1.25 4.58 26.81
N VAL A 146 2.09 3.77 27.45
CA VAL A 146 2.97 2.80 26.77
C VAL A 146 2.64 1.39 27.22
N ASP A 147 2.29 0.53 26.26
CA ASP A 147 2.14 -0.90 26.45
C ASP A 147 3.37 -1.61 25.89
N HIS A 148 4.25 -2.05 26.78
CA HIS A 148 5.50 -2.70 26.42
C HIS A 148 5.36 -4.22 26.46
N TYR A 149 5.14 -4.82 25.30
CA TYR A 149 5.00 -6.26 25.12
C TYR A 149 6.34 -6.93 24.91
N LYS A 150 6.71 -7.78 25.86
CA LYS A 150 7.87 -8.66 25.74
C LYS A 150 7.51 -9.88 24.89
N MET A 151 8.32 -10.13 23.88
CA MET A 151 8.23 -11.29 23.00
C MET A 151 9.24 -12.36 23.41
N PRO A 152 9.07 -13.61 22.94
CA PRO A 152 10.19 -14.54 22.95
C PRO A 152 11.41 -13.93 22.22
N ALA A 153 12.61 -14.26 22.69
CA ALA A 153 13.83 -13.65 22.18
C ALA A 153 14.07 -13.91 20.69
N TYR A 154 14.64 -12.92 19.99
CA TYR A 154 15.15 -13.02 18.62
C TYR A 154 14.11 -13.41 17.55
N LYS A 155 12.83 -13.08 17.76
CA LYS A 155 11.75 -13.41 16.80
C LYS A 155 11.77 -12.55 15.54
N GLY A 156 12.48 -11.43 15.58
CA GLY A 156 12.78 -10.61 14.42
C GLY A 156 11.71 -9.57 14.12
N TYR A 157 11.98 -8.82 13.06
CA TYR A 157 11.27 -7.60 12.72
C TYR A 157 9.79 -7.81 12.38
N PHE A 158 9.48 -8.78 11.53
CA PHE A 158 8.09 -9.03 11.08
C PHE A 158 7.20 -9.58 12.19
N ALA A 159 7.71 -10.48 13.03
CA ALA A 159 6.96 -10.98 14.17
C ALA A 159 6.61 -9.85 15.15
N GLY A 160 7.56 -8.95 15.42
CA GLY A 160 7.31 -7.80 16.29
C GLY A 160 6.31 -6.81 15.72
N ARG A 161 6.37 -6.55 14.41
CA ARG A 161 5.33 -5.75 13.72
C ARG A 161 3.94 -6.36 13.86
N ASN A 162 3.81 -7.67 13.62
CA ASN A 162 2.52 -8.35 13.72
C ASN A 162 1.97 -8.33 15.14
N LEU A 163 2.82 -8.52 16.15
CA LEU A 163 2.39 -8.35 17.54
C LEU A 163 1.95 -6.92 17.81
N GLY A 164 2.75 -5.91 17.43
CA GLY A 164 2.39 -4.51 17.65
C GLY A 164 1.04 -4.15 17.02
N LEU A 165 0.82 -4.59 15.78
CA LEU A 165 -0.44 -4.38 15.06
C LEU A 165 -1.63 -5.13 15.68
N SER A 166 -1.43 -6.31 16.26
CA SER A 166 -2.53 -7.05 16.89
C SER A 166 -3.02 -6.43 18.20
N GLN A 167 -2.29 -5.44 18.75
CA GLN A 167 -2.68 -4.69 19.94
C GLN A 167 -3.27 -3.30 19.60
N VAL A 168 -3.47 -2.99 18.32
CA VAL A 168 -4.11 -1.75 17.88
C VAL A 168 -5.63 -1.91 17.88
N TRP A 169 -6.31 -0.99 18.55
CA TRP A 169 -7.78 -0.88 18.55
C TRP A 169 -8.27 0.54 18.22
N THR A 170 -7.37 1.43 17.85
CA THR A 170 -7.71 2.74 17.30
C THR A 170 -7.91 2.62 15.79
N GLU A 171 -8.70 3.53 15.24
CA GLU A 171 -9.00 3.60 13.80
C GLU A 171 -7.75 3.57 12.91
N TYR A 172 -6.71 4.29 13.31
CA TYR A 172 -5.42 4.33 12.62
C TYR A 172 -4.29 3.87 13.52
N PHE A 173 -3.18 3.47 12.89
CA PHE A 173 -1.90 3.30 13.55
C PHE A 173 -0.82 4.09 12.84
N PHE A 174 0.16 4.56 13.60
CA PHE A 174 1.37 5.15 13.06
C PHE A 174 2.55 4.24 13.39
N TYR A 175 2.98 3.46 12.40
CA TYR A 175 4.16 2.61 12.55
C TYR A 175 5.44 3.43 12.31
N MET A 176 6.41 3.33 13.21
CA MET A 176 7.73 3.92 13.03
C MET A 176 8.82 3.00 13.61
N ASP A 177 10.05 3.17 13.14
CA ASP A 177 11.19 2.46 13.76
C ASP A 177 11.59 3.17 15.07
N ASP A 178 12.12 2.41 16.02
CA ASP A 178 12.60 2.91 17.32
C ASP A 178 13.80 3.89 17.23
N ASP A 179 14.41 4.05 16.05
CA ASP A 179 15.44 5.05 15.76
C ASP A 179 14.90 6.25 14.97
N MET A 180 13.58 6.36 14.86
CA MET A 180 12.89 7.55 14.36
C MET A 180 12.36 8.37 15.53
N VAL A 181 12.28 9.68 15.33
CA VAL A 181 11.62 10.59 16.26
C VAL A 181 10.63 11.47 15.48
N ILE A 182 9.45 11.65 16.05
CA ILE A 182 8.46 12.55 15.46
C ILE A 182 8.78 13.99 15.86
N THR A 183 8.35 14.94 15.03
CA THR A 183 8.55 16.36 15.28
C THR A 183 7.28 17.11 14.91
N LYS A 184 7.30 18.45 15.08
CA LYS A 184 6.23 19.32 14.56
C LYS A 184 5.97 19.19 13.05
N PHE A 185 6.87 18.55 12.30
CA PHE A 185 6.75 18.29 10.86
C PHE A 185 6.16 16.91 10.53
N THR A 186 5.87 16.03 11.49
CA THR A 186 5.27 14.71 11.20
C THR A 186 3.77 14.81 10.88
N LYS A 187 3.07 15.81 11.42
CA LYS A 187 1.68 16.20 11.10
C LYS A 187 0.71 15.02 10.92
N MET A 188 0.56 14.19 11.96
CA MET A 188 -0.38 13.04 11.95
C MET A 188 -1.83 13.49 11.69
N ASP A 189 -2.21 14.68 12.13
CA ASP A 189 -3.50 15.34 11.83
C ASP A 189 -3.75 15.47 10.32
N LEU A 190 -2.74 15.91 9.58
CA LEU A 190 -2.82 16.04 8.12
C LEU A 190 -2.88 14.65 7.43
N LEU A 191 -2.16 13.66 7.96
CA LEU A 191 -2.17 12.30 7.44
C LEU A 191 -3.53 11.60 7.65
N VAL A 192 -4.11 11.75 8.84
CA VAL A 192 -5.44 11.22 9.16
C VAL A 192 -6.51 11.90 8.32
N SER A 193 -6.49 13.23 8.22
CA SER A 193 -7.41 13.99 7.37
C SER A 193 -7.37 13.56 5.89
N PHE A 194 -6.18 13.25 5.38
CA PHE A 194 -6.01 12.67 4.04
C PHE A 194 -6.67 11.28 3.92
N LEU A 195 -6.50 10.40 4.91
CA LEU A 195 -7.12 9.08 4.89
C LEU A 195 -8.64 9.15 5.04
N ASP A 196 -9.16 10.04 5.88
CA ASP A 196 -10.61 10.28 6.06
C ASP A 196 -11.27 10.73 4.75
N SER A 197 -10.57 11.56 3.99
CA SER A 197 -11.13 12.25 2.81
C SER A 197 -10.81 11.57 1.49
N THR A 198 -10.15 10.41 1.53
CA THR A 198 -9.77 9.65 0.34
C THR A 198 -10.02 8.17 0.53
N ASN A 199 -9.87 7.39 -0.54
CA ASN A 199 -9.91 5.94 -0.50
C ASN A 199 -8.49 5.32 -0.54
N PHE A 200 -7.51 6.06 0.00
CA PHE A 200 -6.18 5.51 0.29
C PHE A 200 -6.19 4.73 1.59
N HIS A 201 -5.38 3.68 1.64
CA HIS A 201 -5.33 2.77 2.78
C HIS A 201 -4.12 3.03 3.67
N LEU A 202 -3.05 3.54 3.08
CA LEU A 202 -1.80 3.86 3.76
C LEU A 202 -1.27 5.18 3.24
N VAL A 203 -0.66 5.96 4.13
CA VAL A 203 0.11 7.14 3.76
C VAL A 203 1.46 7.12 4.46
N GLY A 204 2.52 7.25 3.67
CA GLY A 204 3.90 7.35 4.14
C GLY A 204 4.35 8.81 4.28
N VAL A 205 5.43 9.00 5.04
CA VAL A 205 6.09 10.29 5.27
C VAL A 205 7.53 10.23 4.82
N GLY A 206 8.12 11.39 4.52
CA GLY A 206 9.54 11.50 4.23
C GLY A 206 10.42 11.33 5.47
N ILE A 207 11.72 11.12 5.25
CA ILE A 207 12.73 11.24 6.31
C ILE A 207 13.37 12.62 6.15
N GLN A 208 13.43 13.43 7.20
CA GLN A 208 13.88 14.84 7.10
C GLN A 208 15.26 15.00 6.44
N ASP A 209 16.18 14.07 6.67
CA ASP A 209 17.54 14.09 6.10
C ASP A 209 17.63 13.43 4.69
N ARG A 210 16.51 12.89 4.18
CA ARG A 210 16.35 12.22 2.89
C ARG A 210 14.91 12.40 2.41
N LEU A 211 14.63 13.53 1.77
CA LEU A 211 13.41 13.71 0.99
C LEU A 211 13.48 12.75 -0.19
N SER A 212 13.07 11.50 -0.01
CA SER A 212 12.92 10.56 -1.12
C SER A 212 11.73 9.64 -0.92
N PRO A 213 10.49 10.18 -0.92
CA PRO A 213 9.34 9.34 -1.22
C PRO A 213 9.64 8.59 -2.52
N THR A 214 9.72 7.27 -2.39
CA THR A 214 9.96 6.38 -3.52
C THR A 214 8.62 5.81 -3.91
N THR A 215 8.29 5.92 -5.19
CA THR A 215 7.06 5.35 -5.73
C THR A 215 7.40 4.08 -6.51
N TYR A 216 6.54 3.08 -6.42
CA TYR A 216 6.72 1.78 -7.05
C TYR A 216 5.53 1.45 -7.95
N LEU A 217 5.82 1.05 -9.18
CA LEU A 217 4.83 0.51 -10.10
C LEU A 217 5.16 -0.95 -10.41
N ALA A 218 4.26 -1.84 -10.05
CA ALA A 218 4.30 -3.22 -10.48
C ALA A 218 3.67 -3.33 -11.87
N LEU A 219 4.48 -3.69 -12.87
CA LEU A 219 4.03 -3.99 -14.23
C LEU A 219 4.10 -5.48 -14.50
N GLY A 220 3.34 -5.93 -15.49
CA GLY A 220 3.37 -7.31 -15.98
C GLY A 220 2.08 -8.07 -15.70
N ASN A 221 2.16 -9.39 -15.65
CA ASN A 221 0.99 -10.28 -15.54
C ASN A 221 1.11 -11.25 -14.34
N LYS A 222 0.31 -12.31 -14.33
CA LYS A 222 0.29 -13.31 -13.24
C LYS A 222 1.61 -14.08 -13.09
N THR A 223 2.39 -14.20 -14.17
CA THR A 223 3.61 -15.02 -14.24
C THR A 223 4.89 -14.21 -14.33
N HIS A 224 4.80 -12.98 -14.84
CA HIS A 224 5.96 -12.11 -15.04
C HIS A 224 5.68 -10.74 -14.45
N ARG A 225 6.37 -10.36 -13.37
CA ARG A 225 6.22 -9.03 -12.76
C ARG A 225 7.53 -8.27 -12.73
N CYS A 226 7.44 -6.99 -13.01
CA CYS A 226 8.56 -6.05 -12.94
C CYS A 226 8.19 -4.90 -12.02
N ILE A 227 9.05 -4.61 -11.06
CA ILE A 227 8.90 -3.44 -10.19
C ILE A 227 9.71 -2.30 -10.80
N ILE A 228 9.03 -1.23 -11.17
CA ILE A 228 9.65 0.04 -11.53
C ILE A 228 9.64 0.93 -10.31
N GLN A 229 10.83 1.31 -9.86
CA GLN A 229 11.05 2.29 -8.82
C GLN A 229 11.26 3.66 -9.46
N LYS A 230 10.48 4.66 -9.03
CA LYS A 230 10.76 6.08 -9.30
C LYS A 230 11.21 6.73 -7.99
N PRO A 231 12.51 7.01 -7.83
CA PRO A 231 13.02 7.78 -6.70
C PRO A 231 12.72 9.27 -6.90
N ASP A 232 12.67 10.02 -5.80
CA ASP A 232 12.49 11.47 -5.78
C ASP A 232 13.46 12.20 -6.75
N PRO A 233 13.00 13.24 -7.46
CA PRO A 233 11.66 13.87 -7.43
C PRO A 233 10.58 13.12 -8.25
N GLY A 234 10.81 11.87 -8.62
CA GLY A 234 9.92 11.07 -9.45
C GLY A 234 8.68 10.57 -8.72
N TYR A 235 7.55 11.26 -8.93
CA TYR A 235 6.22 10.80 -8.53
C TYR A 235 5.42 10.33 -9.76
N TYR A 236 4.43 9.46 -9.57
CA TYR A 236 3.51 9.10 -10.66
C TYR A 236 2.52 10.22 -10.95
N TYR A 237 1.81 10.70 -9.93
CA TYR A 237 0.98 11.90 -9.97
C TYR A 237 0.69 12.39 -8.54
N GLU A 238 0.40 13.68 -8.43
CA GLU A 238 -0.12 14.31 -7.22
C GLU A 238 -1.61 14.00 -7.06
N ILE A 239 -2.05 13.71 -5.83
CA ILE A 239 -3.44 13.37 -5.54
C ILE A 239 -4.29 14.63 -5.64
N ARG A 240 -5.30 14.60 -6.52
CA ARG A 240 -6.19 15.74 -6.76
C ARG A 240 -6.86 16.18 -5.45
N GLY A 241 -6.72 17.47 -5.13
CA GLY A 241 -7.27 18.06 -3.91
C GLY A 241 -6.36 17.96 -2.69
N PHE A 242 -5.25 17.24 -2.76
CA PHE A 242 -4.27 17.07 -1.68
C PHE A 242 -2.86 17.41 -2.16
N PRO A 243 -2.50 18.71 -2.21
CA PRO A 243 -1.16 19.13 -2.60
C PRO A 243 -0.10 18.46 -1.74
N ALA A 244 1.02 18.09 -2.35
CA ALA A 244 2.14 17.38 -1.74
C ALA A 244 1.85 15.94 -1.26
N PHE A 245 0.70 15.37 -1.62
CA PHE A 245 0.43 13.93 -1.54
C PHE A 245 0.55 13.31 -2.91
N PHE A 246 1.28 12.21 -3.02
CA PHE A 246 1.56 11.55 -4.29
C PHE A 246 1.20 10.07 -4.22
N LEU A 247 0.74 9.50 -5.33
CA LEU A 247 0.59 8.05 -5.44
C LEU A 247 1.97 7.40 -5.24
N SER A 248 2.09 6.54 -4.22
CA SER A 248 3.29 5.75 -3.96
C SER A 248 3.20 4.35 -4.56
N ALA A 249 2.12 3.62 -4.30
CA ALA A 249 1.93 2.27 -4.83
C ALA A 249 0.45 1.93 -4.97
N LEU A 250 0.15 1.06 -5.92
CA LEU A 250 -1.17 0.50 -6.16
C LEU A 250 -1.10 -1.03 -6.19
N GLY A 251 -2.00 -1.69 -5.49
CA GLY A 251 -2.09 -3.15 -5.40
C GLY A 251 -3.44 -3.58 -4.84
N ARG A 252 -3.46 -4.46 -3.84
CA ARG A 252 -4.66 -4.63 -3.00
C ARG A 252 -4.90 -3.46 -2.05
N LEU A 253 -3.86 -2.67 -1.81
CA LEU A 253 -3.88 -1.45 -1.00
C LEU A 253 -3.41 -0.29 -1.87
N ARG A 254 -4.01 0.86 -1.66
CA ARG A 254 -3.60 2.14 -2.25
C ARG A 254 -2.73 2.87 -1.24
N VAL A 255 -1.52 3.23 -1.65
CA VAL A 255 -0.53 3.86 -0.79
C VAL A 255 -0.17 5.22 -1.35
N ALA A 256 -0.26 6.25 -0.52
CA ALA A 256 0.22 7.59 -0.82
C ALA A 256 1.52 7.89 -0.07
N ALA A 257 2.24 8.92 -0.50
CA ALA A 257 3.35 9.51 0.24
C ALA A 257 3.15 11.02 0.35
N CYS A 258 3.34 11.57 1.54
CA CYS A 258 3.30 13.00 1.78
C CYS A 258 4.72 13.58 1.81
N SER A 259 5.01 14.61 1.01
CA SER A 259 6.32 15.29 1.01
C SER A 259 6.43 16.42 2.02
N LEU A 260 5.30 16.90 2.59
CA LEU A 260 5.28 17.89 3.68
C LEU A 260 5.50 17.25 5.06
N CYS A 261 5.08 16.00 5.22
CA CYS A 261 5.20 15.27 6.47
C CYS A 261 6.54 14.53 6.53
N THR A 262 7.29 14.71 7.63
CA THR A 262 8.57 14.04 7.83
C THR A 262 8.75 13.48 9.24
N VAL A 263 9.52 12.39 9.34
CA VAL A 263 10.12 11.93 10.59
C VAL A 263 11.62 12.18 10.56
N ARG A 264 12.22 12.41 11.72
CA ARG A 264 13.68 12.58 11.83
C ARG A 264 14.32 11.26 12.19
N HIS A 265 15.44 10.92 11.54
CA HIS A 265 16.16 9.68 11.82
C HIS A 265 17.29 9.92 12.83
N TYR A 266 17.20 9.30 13.99
CA TYR A 266 18.15 9.45 15.09
C TYR A 266 19.07 8.23 15.20
N LYS A 267 20.14 8.21 14.38
CA LYS A 267 21.09 7.08 14.29
C LYS A 267 22.07 6.94 15.46
N ARG A 268 22.19 7.95 16.32
CA ARG A 268 23.27 8.07 17.32
C ARG A 268 22.75 7.74 18.70
N GLY A 269 23.00 6.52 19.19
CA GLY A 269 22.73 6.15 20.57
C GLY A 269 23.51 4.91 20.97
N PRO A 270 23.79 4.70 22.28
CA PRO A 270 24.41 3.48 22.75
C PRO A 270 23.49 2.29 22.42
N VAL A 271 24.06 1.26 21.80
CA VAL A 271 23.42 -0.03 21.54
C VAL A 271 24.24 -1.13 22.21
N ALA A 272 23.64 -2.29 22.49
CA ALA A 272 24.37 -3.43 23.02
C ALA A 272 25.59 -3.76 22.14
N ALA A 273 26.72 -4.16 22.74
CA ALA A 273 28.00 -4.33 22.03
C ALA A 273 27.92 -5.29 20.83
N ASN A 274 27.09 -6.33 20.93
CA ASN A 274 26.86 -7.32 19.88
C ASN A 274 25.74 -6.92 18.89
N TYR A 275 25.05 -5.78 19.06
CA TYR A 275 23.92 -5.38 18.20
C TYR A 275 24.28 -5.36 16.70
N SER A 276 25.50 -4.95 16.38
CA SER A 276 25.99 -4.87 15.00
C SER A 276 25.97 -6.22 14.26
N THR A 277 26.14 -7.33 14.99
CA THR A 277 26.13 -8.70 14.44
C THR A 277 24.75 -9.09 13.91
N TYR A 278 23.68 -8.66 14.60
CA TYR A 278 22.29 -8.89 14.17
C TYR A 278 21.88 -7.96 13.01
N ARG A 279 22.42 -6.73 12.95
CA ARG A 279 22.10 -5.75 11.91
C ARG A 279 22.77 -6.05 10.56
N ARG A 280 23.95 -6.67 10.58
CA ARG A 280 24.79 -6.85 9.39
C ARG A 280 25.03 -8.33 9.12
N PRO A 281 24.05 -9.07 8.56
CA PRO A 281 24.28 -10.43 8.13
C PRO A 281 25.34 -10.48 7.02
N ASN A 282 25.98 -11.64 6.86
CA ASN A 282 27.02 -11.84 5.85
C ASN A 282 26.48 -11.63 4.41
N LYS A 283 27.37 -11.35 3.46
CA LYS A 283 26.99 -11.05 2.06
C LYS A 283 26.23 -12.20 1.39
N SER A 284 26.61 -13.46 1.67
CA SER A 284 25.96 -14.65 1.11
C SER A 284 24.49 -14.75 1.55
N PHE A 285 24.21 -14.53 2.83
CA PHE A 285 22.85 -14.50 3.37
C PHE A 285 22.01 -13.39 2.72
N LYS A 286 22.57 -12.19 2.55
CA LYS A 286 21.86 -11.08 1.89
C LYS A 286 21.49 -11.42 0.44
N ALA A 287 22.40 -12.04 -0.32
CA ALA A 287 22.13 -12.46 -1.69
C ALA A 287 21.02 -13.51 -1.76
N LYS A 288 21.07 -14.54 -0.89
CA LYS A 288 20.02 -15.56 -0.77
C LYS A 288 18.67 -14.94 -0.41
N LEU A 289 18.65 -14.03 0.55
CA LEU A 289 17.43 -13.33 0.96
C LEU A 289 16.85 -12.50 -0.20
N HIS A 290 17.70 -11.83 -0.99
CA HIS A 290 17.22 -11.08 -2.15
C HIS A 290 16.58 -12.00 -3.20
N HIS A 291 17.25 -13.10 -3.57
CA HIS A 291 16.70 -14.09 -4.51
C HIS A 291 15.41 -14.73 -3.98
N TYR A 292 15.36 -15.04 -2.69
CA TYR A 292 14.16 -15.57 -2.05
C TYR A 292 12.97 -14.59 -2.18
N ASN A 293 13.18 -13.30 -1.91
CA ASN A 293 12.11 -12.30 -2.06
C ASN A 293 11.67 -12.15 -3.52
N LEU A 294 12.59 -12.18 -4.48
CA LEU A 294 12.22 -12.15 -5.91
C LEU A 294 11.38 -13.37 -6.30
N TYR A 295 11.80 -14.57 -5.86
CA TYR A 295 11.09 -15.82 -6.11
C TYR A 295 9.70 -15.84 -5.45
N MET A 296 9.63 -15.60 -4.14
CA MET A 296 8.38 -15.63 -3.37
C MET A 296 7.32 -14.67 -3.88
N HIS A 297 7.73 -13.55 -4.48
CA HIS A 297 6.83 -12.53 -4.99
C HIS A 297 6.66 -12.55 -6.52
N ASN A 298 7.20 -13.58 -7.20
CA ASN A 298 7.21 -13.71 -8.66
C ASN A 298 7.69 -12.43 -9.37
N ILE A 299 8.78 -11.83 -8.87
CA ILE A 299 9.40 -10.62 -9.43
C ILE A 299 10.54 -11.03 -10.35
N ASN A 300 10.39 -10.75 -11.64
CA ASN A 300 11.38 -11.05 -12.68
C ASN A 300 12.37 -9.92 -12.87
N CYS A 301 11.97 -8.67 -12.59
CA CYS A 301 12.89 -7.54 -12.72
C CYS A 301 12.60 -6.41 -11.72
N LEU A 302 13.68 -5.73 -11.31
CA LEU A 302 13.64 -4.49 -10.56
C LEU A 302 14.38 -3.43 -11.38
N LYS A 303 13.67 -2.38 -11.79
CA LYS A 303 14.22 -1.28 -12.58
C LYS A 303 14.08 0.02 -11.82
N THR A 304 15.10 0.87 -11.85
CA THR A 304 15.03 2.23 -11.31
C THR A 304 14.95 3.23 -12.45
N GLN A 305 13.87 3.99 -12.50
CA GLN A 305 13.67 5.06 -13.47
C GLN A 305 14.01 6.39 -12.83
N TRP A 306 15.25 6.85 -13.05
CA TRP A 306 15.71 8.15 -12.60
C TRP A 306 15.07 9.26 -13.43
N VAL A 307 14.56 10.29 -12.77
CA VAL A 307 14.20 11.55 -13.44
C VAL A 307 15.52 12.25 -13.77
N THR A 308 15.93 12.20 -15.04
CA THR A 308 16.99 13.09 -15.51
C THR A 308 16.37 14.45 -15.74
N ASN A 309 16.64 15.42 -14.86
CA ASN A 309 16.41 16.82 -15.18
C ASN A 309 17.38 17.20 -16.31
N LYS A 310 16.99 16.94 -17.56
CA LYS A 310 17.50 17.71 -18.71
C LYS A 310 16.78 19.06 -18.69
N THR A 311 17.10 19.91 -17.74
CA THR A 311 16.98 21.34 -17.97
C THR A 311 18.00 21.66 -19.08
N GLN A 312 17.51 21.77 -20.31
CA GLN A 312 18.16 22.58 -21.32
C GLN A 312 18.32 23.97 -20.68
N LYS A 313 19.54 24.30 -20.28
CA LYS A 313 19.95 25.70 -20.17
C LYS A 313 19.87 26.25 -21.59
N GLN A 314 18.81 27.00 -21.88
CA GLN A 314 18.89 28.08 -22.86
C GLN A 314 19.44 29.31 -22.14
#